data_AF-A0A4Y2N3K5-F1
#
_entry.id   AF-A0A4Y2N3K5-F1
#
_cell.length_a   1.000
_cell.length_b   1.000
_cell.length_c   1.000
_cell.angle_alpha   90.00
_cell.angle_beta   90.00
_cell.angle_gamma   90.00
#
_symmetry.space_group_name_H-M   'P 1'
#
loop_
_entity.id
_entity.type
_entity.pdbx_description
1 polymer ?
#
loop_
_entity_poly.entity_id
_entity_poly.type
_entity_poly.pdbx_seq_one_letter_code
_entity_poly.pdbx_strand_id
1 'polypeptide(L)'
;MKIEDVKSEVKGKFEEVEHKVQGKIEEVEHKVQGKIGDIERRLNELEIRPFSFSSSPEFMHSRPTIKSLTFDGQTSWTVFKTQFDVVSSTNGWTDFMKASQLVASLRGSAAEVLQGIPADKLTDLTTIEKALESRFGDSHLTQFYRTELKTRRQKPGESLQELAADVERLMSLAYAE
;
A
#
# COMPACT_ATOMS: atom_id res chain seq x y z
N MET A 1 -52.31 50.75 -26.25
CA MET A 1 -51.87 49.93 -25.11
C MET A 1 -51.08 50.83 -24.18
N LYS A 2 -51.51 51.00 -22.93
CA LYS A 2 -50.82 51.91 -22.01
C LYS A 2 -49.57 51.19 -21.48
N ILE A 3 -48.47 51.93 -21.32
CA ILE A 3 -47.18 51.39 -20.80
C ILE A 3 -47.37 50.69 -19.45
N GLU A 4 -48.38 51.14 -18.69
CA GLU A 4 -48.78 50.62 -17.39
C GLU A 4 -49.32 49.18 -17.47
N ASP A 5 -50.08 48.84 -18.53
CA ASP A 5 -50.61 47.49 -18.77
C ASP A 5 -49.44 46.51 -19.01
N VAL A 6 -48.47 46.91 -19.84
CA VAL A 6 -47.27 46.12 -20.15
C VAL A 6 -46.42 45.90 -18.89
N LYS A 7 -46.27 46.92 -18.05
CA LYS A 7 -45.52 46.82 -16.79
C LYS A 7 -46.17 45.85 -15.82
N SER A 8 -47.50 45.84 -15.74
CA SER A 8 -48.25 44.90 -14.89
C SER A 8 -48.11 43.45 -15.37
N GLU A 9 -48.15 43.22 -16.70
CA GLU A 9 -48.01 41.89 -17.29
C GLU A 9 -46.59 41.32 -17.11
N VAL A 10 -45.56 42.16 -17.31
CA VAL A 10 -44.16 41.77 -17.08
C VAL A 10 -43.92 41.45 -15.61
N LYS A 11 -44.50 42.20 -14.68
CA LYS A 11 -44.38 41.92 -13.24
C LYS A 11 -45.02 40.58 -12.87
N GLY A 12 -46.22 40.29 -13.39
CA GLY A 12 -46.89 39.00 -13.15
C GLY A 12 -46.08 37.81 -13.69
N LYS A 13 -45.51 37.94 -14.89
CA LYS A 13 -44.63 36.91 -15.48
C LYS A 13 -43.35 36.71 -14.66
N PHE A 14 -42.79 37.78 -14.07
CA PHE A 14 -41.62 37.67 -13.22
C PHE A 14 -41.92 36.92 -11.92
N GLU A 15 -43.03 37.24 -11.25
CA GLU A 15 -43.51 36.56 -10.04
C GLU A 15 -43.80 35.07 -10.30
N GLU A 16 -44.39 34.73 -11.46
CA GLU A 16 -44.62 33.34 -11.87
C GLU A 16 -43.31 32.57 -12.07
N VAL A 17 -42.31 33.21 -12.70
CA VAL A 17 -40.98 32.61 -12.89
C VAL A 17 -40.27 32.42 -11.55
N GLU A 18 -40.34 33.38 -10.63
CA GLU A 18 -39.76 33.24 -9.29
C GLU A 18 -40.36 32.05 -8.53
N HIS A 19 -41.69 31.92 -8.50
CA HIS A 19 -42.33 30.77 -7.86
C HIS A 19 -41.94 29.43 -8.50
N LYS A 20 -41.82 29.40 -9.84
CA LYS A 20 -41.41 28.18 -10.56
C LYS A 20 -39.95 27.81 -10.31
N VAL A 21 -39.06 28.79 -10.20
CA VAL A 21 -37.65 28.58 -9.88
C VAL A 21 -37.52 28.10 -8.43
N GLN A 22 -38.23 28.72 -7.50
CA GLN A 22 -38.23 28.33 -6.09
C GLN A 22 -38.65 26.87 -5.90
N GLY A 23 -39.77 26.46 -6.51
CA GLY A 23 -40.23 25.07 -6.41
C GLY A 23 -39.25 24.05 -7.01
N LYS A 24 -38.54 24.41 -8.08
CA LYS A 24 -37.49 23.54 -8.66
C LYS A 24 -36.26 23.43 -7.77
N ILE A 25 -35.89 24.48 -7.05
CA ILE A 25 -34.77 24.44 -6.09
C ILE A 25 -35.11 23.49 -4.95
N GLU A 26 -36.30 23.60 -4.38
CA GLU A 26 -36.78 22.72 -3.30
C GLU A 26 -36.83 21.25 -3.74
N GLU A 27 -37.29 20.97 -4.96
CA GLU A 27 -37.30 19.61 -5.53
C GLU A 27 -35.88 19.04 -5.66
N VAL A 28 -34.92 19.85 -6.13
CA VAL A 28 -33.53 19.46 -6.26
C VAL A 28 -32.90 19.21 -4.89
N GLU A 29 -33.16 20.07 -3.90
CA GLU A 29 -32.66 19.91 -2.53
C GLU A 29 -33.14 18.60 -1.92
N HIS A 30 -34.44 18.29 -2.02
CA HIS A 30 -34.99 17.04 -1.51
C HIS A 30 -34.37 15.82 -2.20
N LYS A 31 -34.14 15.89 -3.52
CA LYS A 31 -33.50 14.81 -4.29
C LYS A 31 -32.03 14.61 -3.91
N VAL A 32 -31.31 15.69 -3.63
CA VAL A 32 -29.91 15.64 -3.18
C VAL A 32 -29.83 15.05 -1.77
N GLN A 33 -30.68 15.51 -0.85
CA GLN A 33 -30.75 14.97 0.51
C GLN A 33 -31.05 13.47 0.52
N GLY A 34 -32.02 13.01 -0.28
CA GLY A 34 -32.32 11.58 -0.41
C GLY A 34 -31.13 10.76 -0.92
N LYS A 35 -30.42 11.27 -1.94
CA LYS A 35 -29.21 10.61 -2.46
C LYS A 35 -28.08 10.57 -1.45
N ILE A 36 -27.90 11.62 -0.64
CA ILE A 36 -26.90 11.64 0.42
C ILE A 36 -27.22 10.56 1.45
N GLY A 37 -28.47 10.46 1.92
CA GLY A 37 -28.90 9.41 2.84
C GLY A 37 -28.69 8.00 2.29
N ASP A 38 -28.96 7.78 0.99
CA ASP A 38 -28.67 6.51 0.34
C ASP A 38 -27.16 6.20 0.28
N ILE A 39 -26.33 7.21 0.04
CA ILE A 39 -24.87 7.06 0.02
C ILE A 39 -24.35 6.77 1.44
N GLU A 40 -24.81 7.48 2.46
CA GLU A 40 -24.46 7.25 3.87
C GLU A 40 -24.84 5.84 4.32
N ARG A 41 -26.04 5.37 3.96
CA ARG A 41 -26.48 3.99 4.21
C ARG A 41 -25.56 2.97 3.54
N ARG A 42 -25.23 3.17 2.27
CA ARG A 42 -24.29 2.30 1.53
C ARG A 42 -22.89 2.31 2.12
N LEU A 43 -22.42 3.46 2.62
CA LEU A 43 -21.14 3.57 3.32
C LEU A 43 -21.13 2.77 4.61
N ASN A 44 -22.20 2.87 5.42
CA ASN A 44 -22.32 2.11 6.66
C ASN A 44 -22.44 0.59 6.40
N GLU A 45 -23.15 0.18 5.35
CA GLU A 45 -23.18 -1.23 4.91
C GLU A 45 -21.80 -1.75 4.48
N LEU A 46 -20.94 -0.90 3.92
CA LEU A 46 -19.56 -1.24 3.56
C LEU A 46 -18.61 -1.24 4.76
N GLU A 47 -18.87 -0.42 5.79
CA GLU A 47 -18.03 -0.32 7.00
C GLU A 47 -18.26 -1.48 7.98
N ILE A 48 -19.48 -2.05 8.04
CA ILE A 48 -19.81 -3.19 8.93
C ILE A 48 -19.27 -4.53 8.39
N ARG A 49 -18.92 -4.62 7.11
CA ARG A 49 -18.33 -5.84 6.54
C ARG A 49 -16.81 -5.73 6.57
N PRO A 50 -16.09 -6.41 7.50
CA PRO A 50 -14.68 -6.67 7.27
C PRO A 50 -14.59 -7.41 5.95
N PHE A 51 -13.76 -6.92 5.02
CA PHE A 51 -13.52 -7.46 3.68
C PHE A 51 -13.45 -9.00 3.68
N SER A 52 -14.61 -9.65 3.58
CA SER A 52 -14.75 -11.07 3.33
C SER A 52 -15.04 -11.15 1.86
N PHE A 53 -13.99 -11.47 1.11
CA PHE A 53 -14.07 -11.83 -0.30
C PHE A 53 -15.32 -12.68 -0.54
N SER A 54 -16.09 -12.27 -1.54
CA SER A 54 -17.15 -13.02 -2.19
C SER A 54 -16.87 -14.53 -2.13
N SER A 55 -17.52 -15.22 -1.19
CA SER A 55 -17.51 -16.68 -1.10
C SER A 55 -18.51 -17.21 -2.11
N SER A 56 -18.16 -17.15 -3.40
CA SER A 56 -18.78 -18.03 -4.40
C SER A 56 -18.17 -19.42 -4.24
N PRO A 57 -18.98 -20.49 -4.06
CA PRO A 57 -18.48 -21.84 -3.86
C PRO A 57 -17.65 -22.39 -5.03
N GLU A 58 -17.76 -21.79 -6.22
CA GLU A 58 -17.11 -22.27 -7.45
C GLU A 58 -15.64 -21.89 -7.58
N PHE A 59 -15.11 -20.99 -6.73
CA PHE A 59 -13.69 -20.59 -6.72
C PHE A 59 -12.96 -20.98 -5.43
N MET A 60 -13.35 -22.11 -4.82
CA MET A 60 -12.66 -22.73 -3.67
C MET A 60 -11.32 -23.37 -4.07
N HIS A 61 -10.52 -22.69 -4.88
CA HIS A 61 -9.08 -22.85 -4.77
C HIS A 61 -8.69 -22.03 -3.56
N SER A 62 -8.56 -22.69 -2.41
CA SER A 62 -7.97 -22.11 -1.20
C SER A 62 -6.76 -21.28 -1.61
N ARG A 63 -6.94 -19.95 -1.62
CA ARG A 63 -5.88 -19.00 -1.94
C ARG A 63 -4.74 -19.37 -1.00
N PRO A 64 -3.55 -19.76 -1.51
CA PRO A 64 -2.46 -20.11 -0.62
C PRO A 64 -2.27 -18.94 0.34
N THR A 65 -2.47 -19.17 1.64
CA THR A 65 -2.13 -18.19 2.66
C THR A 65 -0.61 -18.09 2.59
N ILE A 66 -0.13 -17.15 1.78
CA ILE A 66 1.30 -16.91 1.63
C ILE A 66 1.78 -16.56 3.03
N LYS A 67 2.65 -17.43 3.57
CA LYS A 67 3.27 -17.23 4.88
C LYS A 67 3.78 -15.79 4.94
N SER A 68 3.54 -15.11 6.07
CA SER A 68 3.98 -13.74 6.28
C SER A 68 5.46 -13.62 5.89
N LEU A 69 5.74 -12.87 4.83
CA LEU A 69 7.10 -12.53 4.47
C LEU A 69 7.75 -11.83 5.66
N THR A 70 8.99 -12.20 5.97
CA THR A 70 9.78 -11.59 7.05
C THR A 70 11.10 -11.13 6.49
N PHE A 71 11.54 -9.94 6.88
CA PHE A 71 12.85 -9.40 6.52
C PHE A 71 13.59 -8.99 7.77
N ASP A 72 14.72 -9.63 8.05
CA ASP A 72 15.60 -9.32 9.18
C ASP A 72 16.88 -8.58 8.76
N GLY A 73 17.13 -8.49 7.46
CA GLY A 73 18.33 -7.91 6.87
C GLY A 73 19.44 -8.92 6.51
N GLN A 74 19.21 -10.24 6.70
CA GLN A 74 20.18 -11.27 6.32
C GLN A 74 20.08 -11.67 4.85
N THR A 75 18.87 -11.66 4.29
CA THR A 75 18.66 -11.88 2.86
C THR A 75 18.90 -10.58 2.08
N SER A 76 19.22 -10.67 0.78
CA SER A 76 19.32 -9.46 -0.06
C SER A 76 17.98 -8.73 -0.07
N TRP A 77 18.04 -7.42 0.14
CA TRP A 77 16.88 -6.54 0.06
C TRP A 77 16.19 -6.66 -1.31
N THR A 78 16.96 -6.74 -2.40
CA THR A 78 16.45 -6.92 -3.76
C THR A 78 15.64 -8.20 -3.91
N VAL A 79 16.11 -9.31 -3.32
CA VAL A 79 15.40 -10.59 -3.34
C VAL A 79 14.10 -10.50 -2.55
N PHE A 80 14.14 -9.93 -1.34
CA PHE A 80 12.95 -9.74 -0.53
C PHE A 80 11.93 -8.85 -1.22
N LYS A 81 12.37 -7.71 -1.78
CA LYS A 81 11.52 -6.76 -2.50
C LYS A 81 10.83 -7.42 -3.69
N THR A 82 11.56 -8.21 -4.48
CA THR A 82 10.99 -8.98 -5.60
C THR A 82 9.88 -9.93 -5.13
N GLN A 83 10.11 -10.68 -4.05
CA GLN A 83 9.09 -11.57 -3.49
C GLN A 83 7.87 -10.78 -2.99
N PHE A 84 8.11 -9.66 -2.30
CA PHE A 84 7.08 -8.77 -1.80
C PHE A 84 6.22 -8.17 -2.92
N ASP A 85 6.84 -7.77 -4.04
CA ASP A 85 6.15 -7.21 -5.20
C ASP A 85 5.27 -8.25 -5.90
N VAL A 86 5.73 -9.49 -6.02
CA VAL A 86 4.94 -10.61 -6.56
C VAL A 86 3.72 -10.89 -5.68
N VAL A 87 3.91 -10.95 -4.36
CA VAL A 87 2.82 -11.19 -3.40
C VAL A 87 1.82 -10.04 -3.40
N SER A 88 2.29 -8.80 -3.37
CA SER A 88 1.43 -7.62 -3.33
C SER A 88 0.60 -7.47 -4.61
N SER A 89 1.19 -7.76 -5.77
CA SER A 89 0.49 -7.76 -7.06
C SER A 89 -0.56 -8.86 -7.14
N THR A 90 -0.23 -10.08 -6.70
CA THR A 90 -1.17 -11.22 -6.67
C THR A 90 -2.35 -10.96 -5.72
N ASN A 91 -2.12 -10.18 -4.68
CA ASN A 91 -3.13 -9.82 -3.69
C ASN A 91 -3.86 -8.50 -3.97
N GLY A 92 -3.45 -7.74 -4.98
CA GLY A 92 -4.05 -6.44 -5.33
C GLY A 92 -3.87 -5.39 -4.23
N TRP A 93 -2.75 -5.39 -3.52
CA TRP A 93 -2.50 -4.42 -2.45
C TRP A 93 -2.31 -3.01 -3.00
N THR A 94 -2.96 -2.04 -2.35
CA THR A 94 -2.69 -0.61 -2.56
C THR A 94 -1.35 -0.22 -1.92
N ASP A 95 -0.78 0.92 -2.31
CA ASP A 95 0.49 1.38 -1.75
C ASP A 95 0.45 1.56 -0.23
N PHE A 96 -0.70 1.98 0.32
CA PHE A 96 -0.91 2.05 1.77
C PHE A 96 -0.86 0.66 2.43
N MET A 97 -1.49 -0.34 1.83
CA MET A 97 -1.46 -1.73 2.32
C MET A 97 -0.05 -2.31 2.20
N LYS A 98 0.65 -2.03 1.10
CA LYS A 98 2.06 -2.40 0.91
C LYS A 98 2.94 -1.78 1.99
N ALA A 99 2.81 -0.48 2.27
CA ALA A 99 3.58 0.19 3.32
C ALA A 99 3.35 -0.47 4.70
N SER A 100 2.07 -0.68 5.05
CA SER A 100 1.68 -1.31 6.32
C SER A 100 2.23 -2.73 6.45
N GLN A 101 2.11 -3.53 5.38
CA GLN A 101 2.60 -4.89 5.35
C GLN A 101 4.13 -4.98 5.34
N LEU A 102 4.79 -4.04 4.67
CA LEU A 102 6.25 -3.93 4.65
C LEU A 102 6.76 -3.65 6.06
N VAL A 103 6.20 -2.65 6.76
CA VAL A 103 6.52 -2.37 8.18
C VAL A 103 6.28 -3.61 9.05
N ALA A 104 5.15 -4.29 8.88
CA ALA A 104 4.82 -5.50 9.64
C ALA A 104 5.73 -6.70 9.35
N SER A 105 6.41 -6.73 8.21
CA SER A 105 7.36 -7.78 7.82
C SER A 105 8.75 -7.60 8.41
N LEU A 106 9.12 -6.40 8.85
CA LEU A 106 10.46 -6.10 9.34
C LEU A 106 10.71 -6.72 10.72
N ARG A 107 11.88 -7.33 10.89
CA ARG A 107 12.36 -7.93 12.14
C ARG A 107 13.80 -7.53 12.39
N GLY A 108 14.28 -7.71 13.62
CA GLY A 108 15.69 -7.51 13.98
C GLY A 108 16.26 -6.18 13.48
N SER A 109 17.45 -6.21 12.87
CA SER A 109 18.12 -5.03 12.34
C SER A 109 17.31 -4.28 11.28
N ALA A 110 16.50 -4.98 10.48
CA ALA A 110 15.67 -4.30 9.48
C ALA A 110 14.58 -3.43 10.12
N ALA A 111 14.01 -3.85 11.25
CA ALA A 111 13.00 -3.06 11.96
C ALA A 111 13.57 -1.76 12.56
N GLU A 112 14.87 -1.73 12.90
CA GLU A 112 15.51 -0.52 13.43
C GLU A 112 15.53 0.64 12.42
N VAL A 113 15.43 0.37 11.11
CA VAL A 113 15.34 1.42 10.07
C VAL A 113 14.15 2.34 10.33
N LEU A 114 13.06 1.80 10.91
CA LEU A 114 11.86 2.56 11.20
C LEU A 114 12.09 3.68 12.21
N GLN A 115 13.11 3.58 13.07
CA GLN A 115 13.43 4.63 14.05
C GLN A 115 13.91 5.93 13.38
N GLY A 116 14.46 5.85 12.17
CA GLY A 116 14.90 7.00 11.39
C GLY A 116 13.80 7.66 10.55
N ILE A 117 12.60 7.09 10.52
CA ILE A 117 11.49 7.55 9.67
C ILE A 117 10.45 8.27 10.55
N PRO A 118 10.05 9.51 10.20
CA PRO A 118 8.94 10.19 10.88
C PRO A 118 7.65 9.36 10.85
N ALA A 119 6.88 9.37 11.94
CA ALA A 119 5.68 8.53 12.08
C ALA A 119 4.62 8.80 11.00
N ASP A 120 4.48 10.06 10.55
CA ASP A 120 3.58 10.47 9.47
C ASP A 120 4.02 9.95 8.07
N LYS A 121 5.25 9.43 7.97
CA LYS A 121 5.83 8.86 6.75
C LYS A 121 5.90 7.33 6.76
N LEU A 122 5.53 6.68 7.87
CA LEU A 122 5.45 5.21 7.95
C LEU A 122 4.30 4.59 7.15
N THR A 123 3.46 5.42 6.53
CA THR A 123 2.44 4.98 5.57
C THR A 123 2.85 5.22 4.12
N ASP A 124 3.97 5.91 3.89
CA ASP A 124 4.51 6.14 2.55
C ASP A 124 5.48 5.02 2.16
N LEU A 125 5.03 4.17 1.24
CA LEU A 125 5.80 3.03 0.75
C LEU A 125 7.19 3.46 0.25
N THR A 126 7.24 4.56 -0.51
CA THR A 126 8.49 5.02 -1.14
C THR A 126 9.53 5.41 -0.10
N THR A 127 9.11 6.09 0.98
CA THR A 127 10.02 6.48 2.06
C THR A 127 10.60 5.25 2.76
N ILE A 128 9.78 4.25 3.06
CA ILE A 128 10.23 3.02 3.73
C ILE A 128 11.18 2.22 2.83
N GLU A 129 10.83 2.05 1.56
CA GLU A 129 11.69 1.35 0.59
C GLU A 129 13.05 2.03 0.45
N LYS A 130 13.10 3.36 0.34
CA LYS A 130 14.36 4.11 0.24
C LYS A 130 15.22 3.93 1.47
N ALA A 131 14.63 3.92 2.66
CA ALA A 131 15.36 3.73 3.91
C ALA A 131 15.94 2.30 4.01
N LEU A 132 15.17 1.29 3.57
CA LEU A 132 15.63 -0.10 3.51
C LEU A 132 16.73 -0.29 2.45
N GLU A 133 16.56 0.28 1.26
CA GLU A 133 17.56 0.29 0.19
C GLU A 133 18.86 0.95 0.66
N SER A 134 18.78 2.09 1.35
CA SER A 134 19.96 2.80 1.83
C SER A 134 20.77 1.99 2.84
N ARG A 135 20.16 1.09 3.61
CA ARG A 135 20.84 0.31 4.66
C ARG A 135 21.18 -1.11 4.24
N PHE A 136 20.31 -1.74 3.45
CA PHE A 136 20.39 -3.16 3.06
C PHE A 136 20.49 -3.38 1.55
N GLY A 137 20.55 -2.31 0.76
CA GLY A 137 20.83 -2.40 -0.68
C GLY A 137 22.14 -3.13 -0.96
N ASP A 138 22.27 -3.63 -2.19
CA ASP A 138 23.28 -4.63 -2.55
C ASP A 138 24.74 -4.15 -2.33
N SER A 139 24.98 -2.83 -2.30
CA SER A 139 26.30 -2.25 -2.00
C SER A 139 26.79 -2.57 -0.58
N HIS A 140 25.92 -2.49 0.43
CA HIS A 140 26.27 -2.81 1.82
C HIS A 140 26.42 -4.31 2.02
N LEU A 141 25.60 -5.10 1.33
CA LEU A 141 25.67 -6.54 1.38
C LEU A 141 26.99 -7.08 0.77
N THR A 142 27.44 -6.46 -0.32
CA THR A 142 28.76 -6.74 -0.93
C THR A 142 29.90 -6.49 0.08
N GLN A 143 29.85 -5.37 0.82
CA GLN A 143 30.84 -5.08 1.86
C GLN A 143 30.77 -6.04 3.05
N PHE A 144 29.56 -6.45 3.44
CA PHE A 144 29.33 -7.46 4.46
C PHE A 144 29.99 -8.80 4.06
N TYR A 145 29.69 -9.32 2.86
CA TYR A 145 30.29 -10.56 2.37
C TYR A 145 31.81 -10.47 2.19
N ARG A 146 32.35 -9.32 1.77
CA ARG A 146 33.82 -9.10 1.75
C ARG A 146 34.43 -9.22 3.15
N THR A 147 33.73 -8.72 4.17
CA THR A 147 34.19 -8.79 5.56
C THR A 147 34.08 -10.20 6.11
N GLU A 148 32.94 -10.86 5.88
CA GLU A 148 32.71 -12.26 6.26
C GLU A 148 33.77 -13.18 5.62
N LEU A 149 34.02 -13.03 4.31
CA LEU A 149 35.07 -13.74 3.58
C LEU A 149 36.46 -13.53 4.19
N LYS A 150 36.81 -12.30 4.58
CA LYS A 150 38.11 -11.98 5.22
C LYS A 150 38.27 -12.66 6.59
N THR A 151 37.17 -12.75 7.35
CA THR A 151 37.17 -13.32 8.70
C THR A 151 36.93 -14.83 8.72
N ARG A 152 36.54 -15.42 7.57
CA ARG A 152 36.23 -16.84 7.47
C ARG A 152 37.45 -17.71 7.78
N ARG A 153 37.23 -18.64 8.70
CA ARG A 153 38.19 -19.68 9.14
C ARG A 153 37.45 -20.99 9.29
N GLN A 154 38.13 -22.11 9.05
CA GLN A 154 37.56 -23.44 9.26
C GLN A 154 37.10 -23.59 10.72
N LYS A 155 35.87 -24.02 10.93
CA LYS A 155 35.34 -24.30 12.28
C LYS A 155 35.79 -25.70 12.75
N PRO A 156 35.91 -25.95 14.06
CA PRO A 156 36.19 -27.30 14.56
C PRO A 156 35.08 -28.27 14.11
N GLY A 157 35.47 -29.34 13.41
CA GLY A 157 34.54 -30.35 12.88
C GLY A 157 33.91 -30.04 11.52
N GLU A 158 34.21 -28.88 10.92
CA GLU A 158 33.78 -28.54 9.56
C GLU A 158 34.68 -29.23 8.53
N SER A 159 34.07 -29.87 7.52
CA SER A 159 34.81 -30.49 6.43
C SER A 159 35.43 -29.44 5.50
N LEU A 160 36.51 -29.81 4.80
CA LEU A 160 37.13 -28.92 3.81
C LEU A 160 36.19 -28.59 2.64
N GLN A 161 35.28 -29.49 2.30
CA GLN A 161 34.30 -29.28 1.22
C GLN A 161 33.24 -28.25 1.63
N GLU A 162 32.74 -28.30 2.87
CA GLU A 162 31.81 -27.30 3.40
C GLU A 162 32.46 -25.92 3.48
N LEU A 163 33.71 -25.85 3.95
CA LEU A 163 34.47 -24.60 3.95
C LEU A 163 34.66 -24.05 2.53
N ALA A 164 35.06 -24.89 1.57
CA ALA A 164 35.28 -24.46 0.19
C ALA A 164 34.00 -23.94 -0.46
N ALA A 165 32.89 -24.67 -0.31
CA ALA A 165 31.60 -24.26 -0.86
C ALA A 165 31.12 -22.92 -0.28
N ASP A 166 31.30 -22.69 1.02
CA ASP A 166 30.93 -21.43 1.65
C ASP A 166 31.86 -20.28 1.25
N VAL A 167 33.17 -20.53 1.11
CA VAL A 167 34.14 -19.54 0.60
C VAL A 167 33.83 -19.16 -0.86
N GLU A 168 33.52 -20.12 -1.72
CA GLU A 168 33.10 -19.86 -3.11
C GLU A 168 31.81 -19.03 -3.15
N ARG A 169 30.81 -19.41 -2.35
CA ARG A 169 29.56 -18.65 -2.22
C ARG A 169 29.82 -17.21 -1.77
N LEU A 170 30.61 -17.01 -0.72
CA LEU A 170 30.97 -15.68 -0.22
C LEU A 170 31.75 -14.86 -1.27
N MET A 171 32.63 -15.49 -2.05
CA MET A 171 33.38 -14.84 -3.12
C MET A 171 32.46 -14.35 -4.24
N SER A 172 31.54 -15.20 -4.71
CA SER A 172 30.55 -14.80 -5.74
C SER A 172 29.64 -13.67 -5.27
N LEU A 173 29.27 -13.64 -3.99
CA LEU A 173 28.42 -12.59 -3.43
C LEU A 173 29.18 -11.29 -3.10
N ALA A 174 30.48 -11.38 -2.80
CA ALA A 174 31.35 -10.25 -2.46
C ALA A 174 31.91 -9.50 -3.70
N TYR A 175 31.89 -10.14 -4.86
CA TYR A 175 32.44 -9.64 -6.12
C TYR A 175 31.56 -10.00 -7.33
N ALA A 176 30.24 -9.90 -7.16
CA ALA A 176 29.33 -9.95 -8.30
C ALA A 176 29.61 -8.73 -9.21
N GLU A 177 29.92 -8.98 -10.49
CA GLU A 177 30.10 -7.95 -11.53
C GLU A 177 28.78 -7.34 -12.00
#